data_AF-A0A6S7HW59-F1
#
_entry.id   AF-A0A6S7HW59-F1
#
_cell.length_a   1.000
_cell.length_b   1.000
_cell.length_c   1.000
_cell.angle_alpha   90.00
_cell.angle_beta   90.00
_cell.angle_gamma   90.00
#
_symmetry.space_group_name_H-M   'P 1'
#
loop_
_entity.id
_entity.type
_entity.pdbx_description
1 polymer ?
#
loop_
_entity_poly.entity_id
_entity_poly.type
_entity_poly.pdbx_seq_one_letter_code
_entity_poly.pdbx_strand_id
1 'polypeptide(L)'
;ISDSLKTFGLNERDPAVLVVAISKGETNKMKSIIPLIKGEQVLLTKLQSITDENKIKKIYKIPESELTCGSLTDAVVTRIATKDAN
;
A
#
# COMPACT_ATOMS: atom_id res chain seq x y z
N ILE A 1 -6.88 12.86 6.81
CA ILE A 1 -7.45 11.49 6.95
C ILE A 1 -8.22 11.09 5.70
N SER A 2 -9.24 11.85 5.29
CA SER A 2 -10.04 11.54 4.09
C SER A 2 -9.22 11.40 2.81
N ASP A 3 -8.25 12.29 2.58
CA ASP A 3 -7.41 12.23 1.39
C ASP A 3 -6.50 10.99 1.38
N SER A 4 -6.04 10.55 2.55
CA SER A 4 -5.32 9.29 2.69
C SER A 4 -6.21 8.09 2.32
N LEU A 5 -7.46 8.08 2.74
CA LEU A 5 -8.41 7.01 2.38
C LEU A 5 -8.77 7.04 0.88
N LYS A 6 -8.86 8.22 0.26
CA LYS A 6 -9.07 8.34 -1.19
C LYS A 6 -7.84 7.91 -1.99
N THR A 7 -6.64 8.20 -1.48
CA THR A 7 -5.38 7.95 -2.19
C THR A 7 -4.92 6.50 -2.04
N PHE A 8 -5.04 5.93 -0.84
CA PHE A 8 -4.54 4.59 -0.50
C PHE A 8 -5.66 3.55 -0.33
N GLY A 9 -6.92 3.98 -0.31
CA GLY A 9 -8.06 3.07 -0.35
C GLY A 9 -8.34 2.53 -1.74
N LEU A 10 -9.37 1.69 -1.83
CA LEU A 10 -9.76 1.03 -3.06
C LEU A 10 -10.53 1.99 -3.99
N ASN A 11 -10.16 1.97 -5.27
CA ASN A 11 -10.88 2.61 -6.37
C ASN A 11 -11.51 1.56 -7.29
N GLU A 12 -12.61 1.92 -7.96
CA GLU A 12 -13.33 1.03 -8.88
C GLU A 12 -12.48 0.52 -10.06
N ARG A 13 -11.39 1.23 -10.38
CA ARG A 13 -10.49 0.92 -11.50
C ARG A 13 -9.24 0.16 -11.07
N ASP A 14 -9.08 -0.13 -9.78
CA ASP A 14 -7.89 -0.82 -9.30
C ASP A 14 -7.92 -2.29 -9.72
N PRO A 15 -6.90 -2.79 -10.44
CA PRO A 15 -6.88 -4.15 -10.97
C PRO A 15 -6.54 -5.21 -9.91
N ALA A 16 -6.09 -4.77 -8.72
CA ALA A 16 -5.71 -5.61 -7.60
C ALA A 16 -6.07 -4.94 -6.27
N VAL A 17 -6.36 -5.74 -5.25
CA VAL A 17 -6.68 -5.27 -3.90
C VAL A 17 -5.76 -5.94 -2.88
N LEU A 18 -5.23 -5.15 -1.95
CA LEU A 18 -4.53 -5.65 -0.77
C LEU A 18 -5.45 -5.55 0.45
N VAL A 19 -5.74 -6.69 1.07
CA VAL A 19 -6.60 -6.77 2.25
C VAL A 19 -5.76 -7.04 3.48
N VAL A 20 -5.88 -6.18 4.48
CA VAL A 20 -5.16 -6.29 5.76
C VAL A 20 -6.19 -6.30 6.89
N ALA A 21 -6.14 -7.31 7.75
CA ALA A 21 -7.00 -7.43 8.91
C ALA A 21 -6.16 -7.58 10.17
N ILE A 22 -6.40 -6.70 11.15
CA ILE A 22 -5.76 -6.76 12.46
C ILE A 22 -6.74 -7.47 13.42
N SER A 23 -6.30 -8.56 14.03
CA SER A 23 -7.05 -9.35 15.00
C SER A 23 -6.28 -9.50 16.30
N LYS A 24 -6.99 -9.38 17.43
CA LYS A 24 -6.49 -9.73 18.76
C LYS A 24 -7.05 -11.11 19.10
N GLY A 25 -6.21 -12.15 19.12
CA GLY A 25 -6.62 -13.56 19.29
C GLY A 25 -6.87 -14.30 17.96
N GLU A 26 -7.42 -15.51 18.04
CA GLU A 26 -7.52 -16.48 16.92
C GLU A 26 -8.69 -16.23 15.94
N THR A 27 -9.42 -15.11 16.06
CA THR A 27 -10.52 -14.83 15.12
C THR A 27 -9.96 -14.57 13.73
N ASN A 28 -10.03 -15.59 12.88
CA ASN A 28 -9.60 -15.52 11.49
C ASN A 28 -10.62 -14.75 10.64
N LYS A 29 -10.61 -13.42 10.78
CA LYS A 29 -11.47 -12.48 10.04
C LYS A 29 -11.34 -12.65 8.52
N MET A 30 -10.17 -13.10 8.04
CA MET A 30 -9.94 -13.31 6.60
C MET A 30 -10.86 -14.37 6.00
N LYS A 31 -11.23 -15.42 6.76
CA LYS A 31 -12.17 -16.45 6.28
C LYS A 31 -13.53 -15.88 5.87
N SER A 32 -13.98 -14.81 6.53
CA SER A 32 -15.23 -14.14 6.21
C SER A 32 -15.08 -13.10 5.09
N ILE A 33 -13.87 -12.58 4.85
CA ILE A 33 -13.62 -11.51 3.88
C ILE A 33 -13.33 -12.07 2.48
N ILE A 34 -12.57 -13.16 2.39
CA ILE A 34 -12.19 -13.78 1.10
C ILE A 34 -13.41 -14.04 0.20
N PRO A 35 -14.54 -14.61 0.68
CA PRO A 35 -15.72 -14.86 -0.16
C PRO A 35 -16.39 -13.60 -0.71
N LEU A 36 -16.11 -12.41 -0.14
CA LEU A 36 -16.68 -11.13 -0.59
C LEU A 36 -15.93 -10.55 -1.79
N ILE A 37 -14.75 -11.08 -2.11
CA ILE A 37 -13.85 -10.56 -3.14
C ILE A 37 -13.99 -11.42 -4.39
N LYS A 38 -14.39 -10.78 -5.49
CA LYS A 38 -14.41 -11.42 -6.81
C LYS A 38 -13.02 -11.32 -7.43
N GLY A 39 -12.23 -12.38 -7.33
CA GLY A 39 -10.89 -12.42 -7.90
C GLY A 39 -10.11 -13.65 -7.49
N GLU A 40 -8.82 -13.66 -7.83
CA GLU A 40 -7.88 -14.72 -7.45
C GLU A 40 -6.96 -14.22 -6.34
N GLN A 41 -6.85 -14.98 -5.26
CA GLN A 41 -5.85 -14.69 -4.22
C GLN A 41 -4.46 -15.09 -4.73
N VAL A 42 -3.55 -14.12 -4.74
CA VAL A 42 -2.15 -14.33 -5.12
C VAL A 42 -1.20 -14.25 -3.93
N LEU A 43 -0.01 -14.85 -4.08
CA LEU A 43 1.06 -14.74 -3.11
C LEU A 43 1.56 -13.29 -2.99
N LEU A 44 1.90 -12.86 -1.76
CA LEU A 44 2.45 -11.53 -1.49
C LEU A 44 3.76 -11.24 -2.23
N THR A 45 4.48 -12.27 -2.66
CA THR A 45 5.69 -12.12 -3.49
C THR A 45 5.39 -11.44 -4.83
N LYS A 46 4.17 -11.54 -5.36
CA LYS A 46 3.76 -10.82 -6.58
C LYS A 46 3.54 -9.32 -6.35
N LEU A 47 3.54 -8.83 -5.10
CA LEU A 47 3.30 -7.41 -4.80
C LEU A 47 4.28 -6.49 -5.54
N GLN A 48 5.56 -6.88 -5.60
CA GLN A 48 6.57 -6.13 -6.34
C GLN A 48 6.22 -5.98 -7.83
N SER A 49 5.66 -7.02 -8.45
CA SER A 49 5.28 -6.99 -9.88
C SER A 49 4.07 -6.11 -10.20
N ILE A 50 3.20 -5.86 -9.21
CA ILE A 50 2.01 -4.99 -9.36
C ILE A 50 2.24 -3.57 -8.83
N THR A 51 3.42 -3.29 -8.28
CA THR A 51 3.76 -2.00 -7.70
C THR A 51 4.16 -1.01 -8.78
N ASP A 52 3.54 0.18 -8.77
CA ASP A 52 3.93 1.30 -9.63
C ASP A 52 4.83 2.27 -8.85
N GLU A 53 6.14 2.10 -9.01
CA GLU A 53 7.14 2.95 -8.35
C GLU A 53 7.01 4.43 -8.73
N ASN A 54 6.63 4.74 -9.98
CA ASN A 54 6.47 6.13 -10.42
C ASN A 54 5.28 6.78 -9.70
N LYS A 55 4.18 6.04 -9.51
CA LYS A 55 3.03 6.52 -8.74
C LYS A 55 3.38 6.71 -7.26
N ILE A 56 4.19 5.80 -6.68
CA ILE A 56 4.69 5.95 -5.30
C ILE A 56 5.52 7.21 -5.15
N LYS A 57 6.52 7.43 -6.02
CA LYS A 57 7.36 8.64 -6.00
C LYS A 57 6.51 9.92 -6.07
N LYS A 58 5.48 9.93 -6.92
CA LYS A 58 4.54 11.07 -7.03
C LYS A 58 3.72 11.29 -5.76
N ILE A 59 3.12 10.24 -5.20
CA ILE A 59 2.26 10.33 -4.00
C ILE A 59 3.08 10.83 -2.79
N TYR A 60 4.28 10.27 -2.61
CA TYR A 60 5.17 10.63 -1.51
C TYR A 60 6.06 11.84 -1.81
N LYS A 61 5.96 12.44 -3.00
CA LYS A 61 6.79 13.57 -3.44
C LYS A 61 8.29 13.29 -3.24
N ILE A 62 8.74 12.14 -3.74
CA ILE A 62 10.13 11.68 -3.65
C ILE A 62 10.89 12.21 -4.88
N PRO A 63 11.88 13.12 -4.72
CA PRO A 63 12.70 13.57 -5.82
C PRO A 63 13.72 12.49 -6.20
N GLU A 64 14.08 12.41 -7.49
CA GLU A 64 15.08 11.46 -7.99
C GLU A 64 16.47 11.68 -7.33
N SER A 65 16.78 12.91 -6.93
CA SER A 65 18.02 13.23 -6.22
C SER A 65 18.10 12.63 -4.81
N GLU A 66 16.97 12.25 -4.19
CA GLU A 66 16.99 11.56 -2.89
C GLU A 66 17.39 10.09 -3.08
N LEU A 67 17.03 9.49 -4.22
CA LEU A 67 17.29 8.10 -4.55
C LEU A 67 18.74 7.82 -4.93
N THR A 68 19.57 8.86 -5.07
CA THR A 68 21.02 8.70 -5.25
C THR A 68 21.72 8.36 -3.95
N CYS A 69 21.12 8.70 -2.80
CA CYS A 69 21.69 8.54 -1.47
C CYS A 69 20.99 7.45 -0.63
N GLY A 70 19.86 6.90 -1.11
CA GLY A 70 19.07 5.91 -0.37
C GLY A 70 18.08 5.16 -1.26
N SER A 71 17.37 4.17 -0.68
CA SER A 71 16.39 3.38 -1.42
C SER A 71 14.99 4.03 -1.44
N LEU A 72 14.16 3.64 -2.40
CA LEU A 72 12.75 4.05 -2.44
C LEU A 72 11.99 3.63 -1.17
N THR A 73 12.32 2.45 -0.62
CA THR A 73 11.70 1.96 0.61
C THR A 73 12.06 2.84 1.80
N ASP A 74 13.34 3.24 1.94
CA ASP A 74 13.78 4.11 3.03
C ASP A 74 13.12 5.49 2.96
N ALA A 75 13.00 6.05 1.75
CA ALA A 75 12.33 7.32 1.49
C ALA A 75 10.85 7.28 1.90
N VAL A 76 10.14 6.18 1.61
CA VAL A 76 8.74 5.98 1.99
C VAL A 76 8.59 5.75 3.49
N VAL A 77 9.41 4.87 4.08
CA VAL A 77 9.38 4.56 5.52
C VAL A 77 9.64 5.81 6.34
N THR A 78 10.62 6.62 5.94
CA THR A 78 10.91 7.91 6.58
C THR A 78 9.67 8.81 6.59
N ARG A 79 8.98 8.99 5.46
CA ARG A 79 7.77 9.83 5.38
C ARG A 79 6.58 9.30 6.18
N ILE A 80 6.43 7.97 6.26
CA ILE A 80 5.41 7.34 7.12
C ILE A 80 5.72 7.62 8.59
N ALA A 81 6.99 7.47 8.97
CA ALA A 81 7.46 7.58 10.36
C ALA A 81 7.47 9.03 10.86
N THR A 82 7.96 9.98 10.04
CA THR A 82 7.99 11.39 10.42
C THR A 82 6.61 12.02 10.41
N LYS A 83 5.62 11.36 9.78
CA LYS A 83 4.24 11.84 9.64
C LYS A 83 4.25 13.33 9.30
N ASP A 84 5.07 13.74 8.34
CA ASP A 84 5.26 15.16 8.05
C ASP A 84 3.98 15.75 7.47
N ALA A 85 3.25 16.42 8.36
CA ALA A 85 2.79 17.79 8.29
C ALA A 85 3.25 18.54 7.03
N ASN A 86 2.41 18.48 6.00
CA ASN A 86 2.09 19.63 5.16
C ASN A 86 0.58 19.69 5.00
#